data_AF-A0A7C7P858-F1
#
_entry.id   AF-A0A7C7P858-F1
#
_cell.length_a   1.000
_cell.length_b   1.000
_cell.length_c   1.000
_cell.angle_alpha   90.00
_cell.angle_beta   90.00
_cell.angle_gamma   90.00
#
_symmetry.space_group_name_H-M   'P 1'
#
loop_
_entity.id
_entity.type
_entity.pdbx_description
1 polymer ?
#
loop_
_entity_poly.entity_id
_entity_poly.type
_entity_poly.pdbx_seq_one_letter_code
_entity_poly.pdbx_strand_id
1 'polypeptide(L)' 'EIIKSIPLSNESSLALISRGGIKGQLLNCVTDYCEGYWNKVADSNGPSLEVMSNAYIEACHWSTITLDTI' A
#
# COMPACT_ATOMS: atom_id res chain seq x y z
N GLU A 1 -1.75 9.20 -14.41
CA GLU A 1 -0.57 9.95 -14.88
C GLU A 1 0.27 10.54 -13.73
N ILE A 2 -0.34 11.02 -12.63
CA ILE A 2 0.36 11.59 -11.45
C ILE A 2 1.37 10.63 -10.79
N ILE A 3 1.07 9.33 -10.71
CA ILE A 3 1.96 8.35 -10.07
C ILE A 3 3.34 8.27 -10.75
N LYS A 4 3.41 8.52 -12.06
CA LYS A 4 4.68 8.48 -12.81
C LYS A 4 5.59 9.68 -12.52
N SER A 5 5.05 10.78 -12.00
CA SER A 5 5.82 11.97 -11.65
C SER A 5 6.29 12.00 -10.19
N ILE A 6 5.85 11.05 -9.37
CA ILE A 6 6.30 10.90 -7.98
C ILE A 6 7.54 9.99 -8.00
N PRO A 7 8.64 10.32 -7.31
CA PRO A 7 9.86 9.52 -7.28
C PRO A 7 9.70 8.26 -6.42
N LEU A 8 8.70 7.44 -6.73
CA LEU A 8 8.38 6.21 -6.04
C LEU A 8 9.45 5.15 -6.33
N SER A 9 9.70 4.30 -5.34
CA SER A 9 10.43 3.06 -5.59
C SER A 9 9.66 2.20 -6.61
N ASN A 10 10.38 1.33 -7.33
CA ASN A 10 9.78 0.41 -8.30
C ASN A 10 8.68 -0.45 -7.66
N GLU A 11 8.88 -0.86 -6.41
CA GLU A 11 7.94 -1.70 -5.66
C GLU A 11 6.65 -0.94 -5.31
N SER A 12 6.76 0.32 -4.86
CA SER A 12 5.60 1.16 -4.55
C SER A 12 4.86 1.58 -5.83
N SER A 13 5.57 1.83 -6.93
CA SER A 13 4.95 2.05 -8.25
C SER A 13 4.17 0.83 -8.74
N LEU A 14 4.74 -0.37 -8.63
CA LEU A 14 4.08 -1.62 -9.00
C LEU A 14 2.81 -1.86 -8.17
N ALA A 15 2.89 -1.64 -6.86
CA ALA A 15 1.75 -1.77 -5.96
C ALA A 15 0.62 -0.81 -6.31
N LEU A 16 0.92 0.46 -6.60
CA LEU A 16 -0.09 1.48 -6.88
C LEU A 16 -0.71 1.35 -8.28
N ILE A 17 0.08 0.96 -9.29
CA ILE A 17 -0.38 0.91 -10.69
C ILE A 17 -1.07 -0.41 -11.01
N SER A 18 -0.47 -1.55 -10.64
CA SER A 18 -0.95 -2.87 -11.05
C SER A 18 -1.46 -3.72 -9.89
N ARG A 19 -1.47 -3.20 -8.66
CA ARG A 19 -1.72 -3.99 -7.44
C ARG A 19 -0.79 -5.21 -7.34
N GLY A 20 0.41 -5.10 -7.90
CA GLY A 20 1.39 -6.17 -7.98
C GLY A 20 2.34 -6.23 -6.77
N GLY A 21 2.92 -7.41 -6.55
CA GLY A 21 3.89 -7.65 -5.48
C GLY A 21 3.28 -7.62 -4.08
N ILE A 22 4.12 -7.71 -3.05
CA ILE A 22 3.68 -7.82 -1.67
C ILE A 22 2.97 -6.55 -1.17
N LYS A 23 3.47 -5.37 -1.56
CA LYS A 23 2.83 -4.09 -1.26
C LYS A 23 1.48 -3.93 -1.98
N GLY A 24 1.32 -4.50 -3.18
CA GLY A 24 0.04 -4.52 -3.89
C GLY A 24 -1.00 -5.43 -3.22
N GLN A 25 -0.57 -6.60 -2.76
CA GLN A 25 -1.40 -7.49 -1.94
C GLN A 25 -1.82 -6.83 -0.63
N LEU A 26 -0.89 -6.15 0.04
CA LEU A 26 -1.19 -5.36 1.24
C LEU A 26 -2.22 -4.27 0.96
N LEU A 27 -2.02 -3.50 -0.11
CA LEU A 27 -2.93 -2.43 -0.49
C LEU A 27 -4.33 -2.95 -0.76
N ASN A 28 -4.47 -4.12 -1.38
CA ASN A 28 -5.78 -4.78 -1.56
C ASN A 28 -6.41 -5.18 -0.22
N CYS A 29 -5.65 -5.79 0.69
CA CYS A 29 -6.16 -6.17 2.01
C CYS A 29 -6.68 -4.95 2.79
N VAL A 30 -5.93 -3.84 2.78
CA VAL A 30 -6.35 -2.58 3.41
C VAL A 30 -7.59 -2.00 2.72
N THR A 31 -7.64 -2.02 1.39
CA THR A 31 -8.80 -1.53 0.62
C THR A 31 -10.05 -2.36 0.95
N ASP A 32 -9.95 -3.69 0.90
CA ASP A 32 -11.05 -4.61 1.20
C ASP A 32 -11.54 -4.43 2.64
N TYR A 33 -10.64 -4.20 3.61
CA TYR A 33 -11.03 -3.89 4.99
C TYR A 33 -11.81 -2.57 5.08
N CYS A 34 -11.30 -1.50 4.46
CA CYS A 34 -11.93 -0.18 4.47
C CYS A 34 -13.29 -0.16 3.74
N GLU A 35 -13.46 -0.96 2.69
CA GLU A 35 -14.70 -1.05 1.92
C GLU A 35 -15.73 -2.03 2.54
N GLY A 36 -15.39 -2.70 3.64
CA GLY A 36 -16.30 -3.59 4.35
C GLY A 36 -16.33 -5.03 3.83
N TYR A 37 -15.41 -5.42 2.94
CA TYR A 37 -15.29 -6.78 2.40
C TYR A 37 -14.52 -7.71 3.35
N TRP A 38 -14.94 -7.77 4.62
CA TRP A 38 -14.22 -8.48 5.68
C TRP A 38 -14.13 -9.99 5.46
N ASN A 39 -15.07 -10.57 4.73
CA ASN A 39 -15.01 -11.96 4.31
C ASN A 39 -13.75 -12.24 3.47
N LYS A 40 -13.37 -11.33 2.57
CA LYS A 40 -12.15 -11.46 1.76
C LYS A 40 -10.89 -11.31 2.60
N VAL A 41 -10.92 -10.44 3.63
CA VAL A 41 -9.79 -10.24 4.54
C VAL A 41 -9.56 -11.48 5.39
N ALA A 42 -10.63 -12.06 5.94
CA ALA A 42 -10.59 -13.26 6.77
C ALA A 42 -10.07 -14.50 6.01
N ASP A 43 -10.41 -14.61 4.72
CA ASP A 43 -9.98 -15.71 3.87
C ASP A 43 -8.61 -15.47 3.21
N SER A 44 -8.00 -14.29 3.41
CA SER A 44 -6.72 -13.96 2.78
C SER A 44 -5.54 -14.52 3.58
N ASN A 45 -4.62 -15.22 2.88
CA ASN A 45 -3.24 -15.41 3.35
C ASN A 45 -2.45 -14.11 3.12
N GLY A 46 -2.94 -13.02 3.71
CA GLY A 46 -2.38 -11.69 3.56
C GLY A 46 -0.92 -11.58 4.04
N PRO A 47 -0.31 -10.41 3.85
CA PRO A 47 1.06 -10.16 4.32
C PRO A 47 1.19 -10.35 5.83
N SER A 48 2.37 -10.77 6.29
CA SER A 48 2.64 -10.89 7.72
C SER A 48 2.52 -9.54 8.44
N LEU A 49 2.28 -9.57 9.76
CA LEU A 49 2.21 -8.36 10.59
C LEU A 49 3.46 -7.48 10.46
N GLU A 50 4.63 -8.09 10.32
CA GLU A 50 5.90 -7.38 10.09
C GLU A 50 5.87 -6.57 8.79
N VAL A 51 5.39 -7.18 7.70
CA VAL A 51 5.27 -6.52 6.40
C VAL A 51 4.24 -5.38 6.45
N MET A 52 3.11 -5.61 7.13
CA MET A 52 2.09 -4.56 7.34
C MET A 52 2.67 -3.37 8.10
N SER A 53 3.44 -3.63 9.17
CA SER A 53 4.05 -2.61 10.02
C SER A 53 5.08 -1.78 9.25
N ASN A 54 5.95 -2.42 8.47
CA ASN A 54 6.96 -1.74 7.66
C ASN A 54 6.32 -0.85 6.59
N ALA A 55 5.30 -1.35 5.90
CA ALA A 55 4.59 -0.59 4.89
C ALA A 55 3.82 0.60 5.48
N TYR A 56 3.28 0.49 6.70
CA TYR A 56 2.65 1.59 7.40
C TYR A 56 3.67 2.70 7.74
N ILE A 57 4.84 2.33 8.28
CA ILE A 57 5.92 3.30 8.55
C ILE A 57 6.35 4.01 7.26
N GLU A 58 6.54 3.26 6.17
CA GLU A 58 6.87 3.84 4.87
C GLU A 58 5.78 4.82 4.41
N ALA A 59 4.50 4.43 4.49
CA ALA A 59 3.37 5.30 4.15
C ALA A 59 3.33 6.59 4.98
N CYS A 60 3.61 6.53 6.28
CA CYS A 60 3.72 7.72 7.13
C CYS A 60 4.84 8.65 6.65
N HIS A 61 6.03 8.11 6.36
CA HIS A 61 7.14 8.89 5.83
C HIS A 61 6.78 9.59 4.51
N TRP A 62 6.10 8.87 3.61
CA TRP A 62 5.60 9.45 2.35
C TRP A 62 4.57 10.56 2.59
N SER A 63 3.66 10.37 3.55
CA SER A 63 2.66 11.39 3.88
C SER A 63 3.32 12.68 4.34
N THR A 64 4.36 12.57 5.18
CA THR A 64 5.13 13.72 5.67
C THR A 64 5.84 14.44 4.53
N ILE A 65 6.57 13.70 3.69
CA ILE A 65 7.27 14.29 2.53
C ILE A 65 6.27 14.99 1.60
N THR A 66 5.12 14.37 1.34
CA THR A 66 4.11 14.94 0.44
C THR A 66 3.47 16.19 1.03
N LEU A 67 3.16 16.19 2.33
CA LEU A 67 2.64 17.35 3.05
C LEU A 67 3.65 18.51 3.11
N ASP A 68 4.94 18.20 3.24
CA ASP A 68 6.01 19.22 3.29
C ASP A 68 6.39 19.76 1.90
N THR A 69 5.98 19.09 0.83
CA THR A 69 6.28 19.47 -0.57
C THR A 69 5.15 20.29 -1.21
N ILE A 70 3.96 20.36 -0.59
CA ILE A 70 2.79 21.13 -1.05
C ILE A 70 2.67 22.42 -0.26
#